data_AF-A0A651GP98-F1
#
_entry.id   AF-A0A651GP98-F1
#
_cell.length_a   1.000
_cell.length_b   1.000
_cell.length_c   1.000
_cell.angle_alpha   90.00
_cell.angle_beta   90.00
_cell.angle_gamma   90.00
#
_symmetry.space_group_name_H-M   'P 1'
#
loop_
_entity.id
_entity.type
_entity.pdbx_description
1 polymer ?
#
loop_
_entity_poly.entity_id
_entity_poly.type
_entity_poly.pdbx_seq_one_letter_code
_entity_poly.pdbx_strand_id
1 'polypeptide(L)'
;MDRIPTPRELQIAARACVLLSYATGLGGIAAGTWLLRGGDWPMAIVLWLITFAVGAALMGISLLIRALSGLGAQLTRLESDVRVLAEERAQGGRTPGGNERDPWLRH
;
A
#
# COMPACT_ATOMS: atom_id res chain seq x y z
N MET A 1 -12.31 17.04 -11.66
CA MET A 1 -12.14 15.70 -12.25
C MET A 1 -11.17 14.95 -11.36
N ASP A 2 -11.68 14.09 -10.49
CA ASP A 2 -10.88 13.32 -9.54
C ASP A 2 -10.12 12.24 -10.29
N ARG A 3 -8.82 12.49 -10.50
CA ARG A 3 -7.91 11.52 -11.12
C ARG A 3 -7.62 10.44 -10.11
N ILE A 4 -8.03 9.21 -10.39
CA ILE A 4 -7.68 8.04 -9.57
C ILE A 4 -6.16 7.89 -9.61
N PRO A 5 -5.46 8.00 -8.45
CA PRO A 5 -4.01 7.97 -8.41
C PRO A 5 -3.48 6.58 -8.76
N THR A 6 -2.37 6.55 -9.49
CA THR A 6 -1.72 5.31 -9.89
C THR A 6 -1.04 4.63 -8.69
N PRO A 7 -0.88 3.30 -8.69
CA PRO A 7 -0.23 2.58 -7.59
C PRO A 7 1.21 3.06 -7.31
N ARG A 8 1.92 3.55 -8.33
CA ARG A 8 3.24 4.16 -8.18
C ARG A 8 3.20 5.49 -7.43
N GLU A 9 2.21 6.33 -7.72
CA GLU A 9 2.00 7.60 -7.01
C GLU A 9 1.63 7.35 -5.53
N LEU A 10 0.80 6.36 -5.25
CA LEU A 10 0.48 5.92 -3.89
C LEU A 10 1.74 5.46 -3.13
N GLN A 11 2.61 4.67 -3.75
CA GLN A 11 3.87 4.26 -3.10
C GLN A 11 4.81 5.44 -2.81
N ILE A 12 4.91 6.41 -3.73
CA ILE A 12 5.73 7.61 -3.54
C ILE A 12 5.15 8.44 -2.39
N ALA A 13 3.82 8.63 -2.36
CA ALA A 13 3.14 9.34 -1.29
C ALA A 13 3.36 8.67 0.08
N ALA A 14 3.30 7.32 0.15
CA ALA A 14 3.58 6.60 1.38
C ALA A 14 5.02 6.81 1.87
N ARG A 15 6.01 6.76 0.97
CA ARG A 15 7.43 7.02 1.32
C ARG A 15 7.64 8.47 1.79
N ALA A 16 7.02 9.43 1.12
CA ALA A 16 7.06 10.84 1.52
C ALA A 16 6.43 11.03 2.91
N CYS A 17 5.31 10.36 3.19
CA CYS A 17 4.64 10.40 4.49
C CYS A 17 5.53 9.87 5.62
N VAL A 18 6.24 8.76 5.38
CA VAL A 18 7.21 8.21 6.33
C VAL A 18 8.37 9.18 6.57
N LEU A 19 8.96 9.74 5.51
CA LEU A 19 10.03 10.75 5.63
C LEU A 19 9.57 11.96 6.44
N LEU A 20 8.36 12.47 6.16
CA LEU A 20 7.77 13.58 6.90
C LEU A 20 7.56 13.21 8.37
N SER A 21 7.07 12.01 8.69
CA SER A 21 6.90 11.59 10.09
C SER A 21 8.22 11.58 10.87
N TYR A 22 9.32 11.13 10.25
CA TYR A 22 10.64 11.15 10.87
C TYR A 22 11.15 12.58 11.05
N ALA A 23 10.99 13.44 10.03
CA ALA A 23 11.39 14.84 10.09
C ALA A 23 10.61 15.59 11.18
N THR A 24 9.30 15.37 11.29
CA THR A 24 8.45 15.95 12.32
C THR A 24 8.88 15.45 13.71
N GLY A 25 9.13 14.15 13.88
CA GLY A 25 9.64 13.60 15.14
C GLY A 25 10.96 14.24 15.59
N LEU A 26 11.94 14.33 14.69
CA LEU A 26 13.23 15.00 14.98
C LEU A 26 13.05 16.49 15.28
N GLY A 27 12.19 17.17 14.53
CA GLY A 27 11.86 18.58 14.75
C GLY A 27 11.23 18.83 16.12
N GLY A 28 10.30 17.97 16.55
CA GLY A 28 9.69 18.09 17.88
C GLY A 28 10.64 17.77 19.04
N ILE A 29 11.57 16.83 18.86
CA ILE A 29 12.64 16.59 19.86
C ILE A 29 13.53 17.83 19.98
N ALA A 30 13.99 18.38 18.86
CA ALA A 30 14.85 19.57 18.86
C ALA A 30 14.14 20.79 19.46
N ALA A 31 12.88 21.04 19.06
CA ALA A 31 12.08 22.14 19.58
C ALA A 31 11.76 21.96 21.07
N GLY A 32 11.40 20.75 21.51
CA GLY A 32 11.19 20.42 22.92
C GLY A 32 12.45 20.63 23.75
N THR A 33 13.61 20.19 23.26
CA THR A 33 14.90 20.37 23.95
C THR A 33 15.27 21.85 24.08
N TRP A 34 14.95 22.66 23.07
CA TRP A 34 15.16 24.10 23.10
C TRP A 34 14.21 24.79 24.10
N LEU A 35 12.94 24.40 24.12
CA LEU A 35 11.93 25.00 25.01
C LEU A 35 12.15 24.65 26.48
N LEU A 36 12.61 23.43 26.77
CA LEU A 36 13.03 22.99 28.10
C LEU A 36 14.13 23.90 28.68
N ARG A 37 14.96 24.47 27.83
CA ARG A 37 16.01 25.41 28.21
C ARG A 37 15.47 26.80 28.60
N GLY A 38 14.28 27.16 28.13
CA GLY A 38 13.59 28.42 28.43
C GLY A 38 12.72 28.39 29.69
N GLY A 39 12.59 27.23 30.35
CA GLY A 39 11.83 27.09 31.59
C GLY A 39 10.30 26.95 31.43
N ASP A 40 9.79 27.01 30.20
CA ASP A 40 8.35 26.98 29.91
C ASP A 40 7.85 25.56 29.60
N TRP A 41 7.85 24.73 30.64
CA TRP A 41 7.48 23.31 30.61
C TRP A 41 6.11 22.97 29.99
N PRO A 42 5.00 23.68 30.30
CA PRO A 42 3.69 23.30 29.78
C PRO A 42 3.62 23.46 28.26
N MET A 43 4.21 24.52 27.71
CA MET A 43 4.30 24.74 26.27
C MET A 43 5.14 23.65 25.59
N ALA A 44 6.21 23.17 26.23
CA ALA A 44 7.07 22.11 25.71
C ALA A 44 6.30 20.79 25.57
N ILE A 45 5.49 20.46 26.57
CA ILE A 45 4.65 19.25 26.59
C ILE A 45 3.59 19.32 25.49
N VAL A 46 2.90 20.46 25.35
CA VAL A 46 1.88 20.64 24.30
C VAL A 46 2.50 20.50 22.92
N LEU A 47 3.65 21.14 22.68
CA LEU A 47 4.35 21.05 21.40
C LEU A 47 4.78 19.61 21.10
N TRP A 48 5.28 18.90 22.11
CA TRP A 48 5.67 17.51 21.98
C TRP A 48 4.48 16.60 21.65
N LEU A 49 3.35 16.77 22.33
CA LEU A 49 2.11 16.02 22.06
C LEU A 49 1.57 16.28 20.66
N ILE A 50 1.56 17.53 20.20
CA ILE A 50 1.11 17.86 18.83
C ILE A 50 2.05 17.22 17.80
N THR A 51 3.36 17.31 18.00
CA THR A 51 4.35 16.69 17.11
C THR A 51 4.15 15.18 17.05
N PHE A 52 3.94 14.56 18.21
CA PHE A 52 3.68 13.13 18.30
C PHE A 52 2.38 12.74 17.59
N ALA A 53 1.29 13.49 17.80
CA ALA A 53 0.00 13.25 17.16
C ALA A 53 0.10 13.36 15.62
N VAL A 54 0.81 14.37 15.12
CA VAL A 54 1.07 14.54 13.68
C VAL A 54 1.90 13.37 13.14
N GLY A 55 2.97 12.99 13.83
CA GLY A 55 3.80 11.85 13.46
C GLY A 55 3.01 10.53 13.41
N ALA A 56 2.17 10.28 14.42
CA ALA A 56 1.31 9.11 14.50
C ALA A 56 0.25 9.09 13.37
N ALA A 57 -0.35 10.24 13.06
CA ALA A 57 -1.30 10.37 11.96
C ALA A 57 -0.65 10.08 10.60
N LEU A 58 0.54 10.64 10.35
CA LEU A 58 1.31 10.37 9.12
C LEU A 58 1.70 8.89 9.01
N MET A 59 2.11 8.27 10.11
CA MET A 59 2.41 6.83 10.15
C MET A 59 1.15 6.00 9.83
N GLY A 60 0.00 6.36 10.41
CA GLY A 60 -1.29 5.72 10.13
C GLY A 60 -1.69 5.83 8.66
N ILE A 61 -1.55 7.02 8.06
CA ILE A 61 -1.79 7.25 6.64
C ILE A 61 -0.85 6.39 5.78
N SER A 62 0.43 6.30 6.14
CA SER A 62 1.40 5.48 5.40
C SER A 62 1.03 3.99 5.40
N LEU A 63 0.56 3.47 6.54
CA LEU A 63 0.09 2.09 6.67
C LEU A 63 -1.17 1.86 5.85
N LEU A 64 -2.11 2.81 5.87
CA LEU A 64 -3.33 2.75 5.07
C LEU A 64 -3.02 2.71 3.57
N ILE A 65 -2.14 3.59 3.08
CA ILE A 65 -1.74 3.61 1.67
C ILE A 65 -1.07 2.29 1.28
N ARG A 66 -0.24 1.72 2.17
CA ARG A 66 0.43 0.44 1.94
C ARG A 66 -0.57 -0.71 1.88
N ALA A 67 -1.58 -0.72 2.75
CA ALA A 67 -2.66 -1.70 2.73
C ALA A 67 -3.49 -1.59 1.43
N LEU A 68 -3.86 -0.38 1.02
CA LEU A 68 -4.59 -0.13 -0.22
C LEU A 68 -3.78 -0.56 -1.46
N SER A 69 -2.47 -0.30 -1.46
CA SER A 69 -1.59 -0.75 -2.54
C SER A 69 -1.49 -2.28 -2.61
N GLY A 70 -1.48 -2.96 -1.46
CA GLY A 70 -1.51 -4.42 -1.38
C GLY A 70 -2.80 -5.01 -1.93
N LEU A 71 -3.95 -4.43 -1.57
CA LEU A 71 -5.26 -4.82 -2.07
C LEU A 71 -5.36 -4.62 -3.59
N GLY A 72 -4.89 -3.49 -4.11
CA GLY A 72 -4.86 -3.22 -5.55
C GLY A 72 -4.06 -4.27 -6.32
N ALA A 73 -2.88 -4.66 -5.81
CA ALA A 73 -2.06 -5.70 -6.45
C ALA A 73 -2.73 -7.08 -6.44
N GLN A 74 -3.49 -7.41 -5.38
CA GLN A 74 -4.25 -8.66 -5.32
C GLN A 74 -5.43 -8.65 -6.29
N LEU A 75 -6.14 -7.53 -6.41
CA LEU A 75 -7.24 -7.39 -7.37
C LEU A 75 -6.75 -7.54 -8.81
N THR A 76 -5.61 -6.93 -9.17
CA THR A 76 -5.04 -7.10 -10.51
C THR A 76 -4.64 -8.54 -10.81
N ARG A 77 -4.15 -9.30 -9.81
CA ARG A 77 -3.86 -10.72 -9.97
C ARG A 77 -5.12 -11.56 -10.15
N LEU A 78 -6.16 -11.28 -9.36
CA LEU A 78 -7.45 -11.96 -9.52
C LEU A 78 -8.07 -11.70 -10.89
N GLU A 79 -7.98 -10.47 -11.38
CA GLU A 79 -8.46 -10.11 -12.71
C GLU A 79 -7.66 -10.82 -13.82
N SER A 80 -6.34 -10.94 -13.68
CA SER A 80 -5.54 -11.72 -14.63
C SER A 80 -5.88 -13.21 -14.60
N ASP A 81 -6.07 -13.80 -13.42
CA ASP A 81 -6.39 -15.22 -13.28
C ASP A 81 -7.77 -15.53 -13.87
N VAL A 82 -8.78 -14.67 -13.61
CA VAL A 82 -10.11 -14.79 -14.21
C VAL A 82 -10.04 -14.67 -15.73
N ARG A 83 -9.22 -13.77 -16.26
CA ARG A 83 -9.07 -13.60 -17.70
C ARG A 83 -8.42 -14.83 -18.35
N VAL A 84 -7.39 -15.39 -17.74
CA VAL A 84 -6.76 -16.64 -18.19
C VAL A 84 -7.78 -17.78 -18.20
N LEU A 85 -8.55 -17.94 -17.12
CA LEU A 85 -9.59 -18.96 -17.02
C LEU A 85 -10.72 -18.76 -18.04
N ALA A 86 -11.10 -17.51 -18.32
CA ALA A 86 -12.10 -17.19 -19.34
C ALA A 86 -11.58 -17.48 -20.75
N GLU A 87 -10.32 -17.17 -21.05
CA GLU A 87 -9.66 -17.47 -22.32
C GLU A 87 -9.50 -18.99 -22.51
N GLU A 88 -9.09 -19.73 -21.46
CA GLU A 88 -9.00 -21.18 -21.45
C GLU A 88 -10.37 -21.84 -21.66
N ARG A 89 -11.44 -21.30 -21.06
CA ARG A 89 -12.81 -21.78 -21.29
C ARG A 89 -13.31 -21.48 -22.71
N ALA A 90 -12.97 -20.32 -23.26
CA ALA A 90 -13.30 -19.95 -24.63
C ALA A 90 -12.55 -20.80 -25.67
N GLN A 91 -11.33 -21.25 -25.35
CA GLN A 91 -10.55 -22.18 -26.17
C GLN A 91 -10.97 -23.65 -25.95
N GLY A 92 -11.31 -24.04 -24.73
CA GLY A 92 -11.83 -25.36 -24.37
C GLY A 92 -13.23 -25.66 -24.93
N GLY A 93 -13.96 -24.63 -25.39
CA GLY A 93 -15.16 -24.76 -26.21
C GLY A 93 -14.89 -24.99 -27.71
N ARG A 94 -13.64 -24.85 -28.16
CA ARG A 94 -13.16 -25.27 -29.49
C ARG A 94 -12.36 -26.55 -29.35
N THR A 95 -13.05 -27.67 -29.24
CA THR A 95 -12.54 -28.97 -29.71
C THR A 95 -12.78 -29.07 -31.23
N PRO A 96 -11.79 -28.79 -32.11
CA PRO A 96 -11.65 -29.61 -33.30
C PRO A 96 -11.11 -30.96 -32.81
N GLY A 97 -11.91 -32.02 -32.94
CA GLY A 97 -11.54 -33.35 -32.48
C GLY A 97 -10.22 -33.86 -33.07
N GLY A 98 -9.59 -34.79 -32.36
CA GLY A 98 -8.62 -35.68 -32.97
C GLY A 98 -7.49 -36.15 -32.07
N ASN A 99 -7.69 -37.31 -31.45
CA ASN A 99 -6.64 -38.31 -31.22
C ASN A 99 -5.62 -38.01 -30.11
N GLU A 100 -6.09 -37.83 -28.87
CA GLU A 100 -5.32 -38.33 -27.74
C GLU A 100 -5.53 -39.84 -27.65
N ARG A 101 -4.43 -40.54 -27.91
CA ARG A 101 -4.28 -42.00 -27.88
C ARG A 101 -4.87 -42.56 -26.60
N ASP A 102 -5.96 -43.30 -26.74
CA ASP A 102 -6.55 -44.07 -25.66
C ASP A 102 -5.67 -45.30 -25.39
N PRO A 103 -4.98 -45.40 -24.24
CA PRO A 103 -4.06 -46.51 -23.96
C PRO A 103 -4.78 -47.84 -23.65
N TRP A 104 -6.12 -47.85 -23.63
CA TRP A 104 -6.94 -49.00 -23.20
C TRP A 104 -7.56 -49.81 -24.35
N LEU A 105 -7.28 -49.48 -25.61
CA LEU A 105 -7.83 -50.17 -26.80
C LEU A 105 -6.97 -51.34 -27.31
N ARG A 106 -5.97 -51.80 -26.56
CA ARG A 106 -5.18 -53.00 -26.88
C ARG A 106 -5.38 -54.09 -25.83
N HIS A 107 -6.52 -54.77 -25.87
CA HIS A 107 -6.67 -56.12 -25.30
C HIS A 107 -7.61 -56.94 -26.17
#